data_AF-A0A4U1D0I8-F1
#
_entry.id   AF-A0A4U1D0I8-F1
#
_cell.length_a   1.000
_cell.length_b   1.000
_cell.length_c   1.000
_cell.angle_alpha   90.00
_cell.angle_beta   90.00
_cell.angle_gamma   90.00
#
_symmetry.space_group_name_H-M   'P 1'
#
loop_
_entity.id
_entity.type
_entity.pdbx_description
1 polymer ?
#
loop_
_entity_poly.entity_id
_entity_poly.type
_entity_poly.pdbx_seq_one_letter_code
_entity_poly.pdbx_strand_id
1 'polypeptide(L)'
;MYYVLLTLGFVFCVFGIVGFIYMWIAKRFSFFDKFKALVGVVLGGLLLWITLPSLKYMIFKEYDVVKGSCTIEIDSSGRSSEAIFRMPDTDEVFSFSDIPELDAYGKAIPYYCEVTVSKDHMFEVDYKIYDAESKELITNK
;
A
#
# COMPACT_ATOMS: atom_id res chain seq x y z
N MET A 1 2.81 7.18 -1.18
CA MET A 1 3.99 7.13 -2.09
C MET A 1 3.80 6.18 -3.26
N TYR A 2 3.26 4.99 -3.03
CA TYR A 2 2.98 3.99 -4.07
C TYR A 2 2.23 4.54 -5.31
N TYR A 3 1.10 5.23 -5.14
CA TYR A 3 0.33 5.78 -6.27
C TYR A 3 1.09 6.82 -7.10
N VAL A 4 2.04 7.54 -6.49
CA VAL A 4 2.90 8.50 -7.19
C VAL A 4 3.90 7.76 -8.08
N LEU A 5 4.50 6.67 -7.58
CA LEU A 5 5.41 5.84 -8.38
C LEU A 5 4.69 5.13 -9.53
N LEU A 6 3.48 4.62 -9.27
CA LEU A 6 2.64 3.97 -10.29
C LEU A 6 2.27 4.95 -11.42
N THR A 7 1.80 6.15 -11.07
CA THR A 7 1.44 7.18 -12.06
C THR A 7 2.66 7.68 -12.84
N LEU A 8 3.79 7.89 -12.16
CA LEU A 8 5.04 8.29 -12.80
C LEU A 8 5.54 7.22 -13.79
N GLY A 9 5.53 5.94 -13.39
CA GLY A 9 5.89 4.82 -14.24
C GLY A 9 5.01 4.73 -15.50
N PHE A 10 3.69 4.87 -15.32
CA PHE A 10 2.74 4.90 -16.43
C PHE A 10 3.03 6.05 -17.41
N VAL A 11 3.24 7.27 -16.88
CA VAL A 11 3.55 8.46 -17.69
C VAL A 11 4.84 8.27 -18.48
N PHE A 12 5.91 7.73 -17.87
CA PHE A 12 7.16 7.45 -18.59
C PHE A 12 6.98 6.42 -19.70
N CYS A 13 6.21 5.36 -19.48
CA CYS A 13 5.89 4.39 -20.53
C CYS A 13 5.13 5.03 -21.69
N VAL A 14 4.10 5.84 -21.41
CA VAL A 14 3.32 6.53 -22.45
C VAL A 14 4.19 7.50 -23.25
N PHE A 15 4.98 8.35 -22.59
CA PHE A 15 5.89 9.27 -23.28
C PHE A 15 6.95 8.53 -24.09
N GLY A 16 7.47 7.42 -23.57
CA GLY A 16 8.41 6.56 -24.29
C GLY A 16 7.80 6.02 -25.58
N ILE A 17 6.60 5.44 -25.51
CA ILE A 17 5.88 4.88 -26.68
C ILE A 17 5.55 5.97 -27.70
N VAL A 18 5.00 7.10 -27.26
CA VAL A 18 4.65 8.22 -28.14
C VAL A 18 5.91 8.79 -28.82
N GLY A 19 7.01 8.92 -28.08
CA GLY A 19 8.31 9.32 -28.63
C GLY A 19 8.81 8.35 -29.72
N PHE A 20 8.69 7.04 -29.49
CA PHE A 20 9.01 6.01 -30.48
C PHE A 20 8.17 6.15 -31.77
N ILE A 21 6.86 6.35 -31.63
CA ILE A 21 5.95 6.53 -32.78
C ILE A 21 6.32 7.80 -33.57
N TYR A 22 6.56 8.91 -32.89
CA TYR A 22 6.93 10.17 -33.52
C TYR A 22 8.26 10.06 -34.28
N MET A 23 9.25 9.39 -33.69
CA MET A 23 10.54 9.13 -34.34
C MET A 23 10.41 8.25 -35.58
N TRP A 24 9.49 7.26 -35.55
CA TRP A 24 9.21 6.41 -36.70
C TRP A 24 8.62 7.20 -37.88
N ILE A 25 7.70 8.11 -37.61
CA ILE A 25 7.06 8.98 -38.61
C ILE A 25 8.05 10.02 -39.15
N ALA A 26 8.80 10.67 -38.26
CA ALA A 26 9.70 11.77 -38.63
C ALA A 26 10.99 11.32 -39.36
N LYS A 27 11.28 10.00 -39.43
CA LYS A 27 12.49 9.39 -40.00
C LYS A 27 13.82 10.02 -39.52
N ARG A 28 13.81 10.81 -38.44
CA ARG A 28 15.00 11.38 -37.80
C ARG A 28 15.55 10.36 -36.82
N PHE A 29 16.57 9.64 -37.26
CA PHE A 29 17.25 8.63 -36.46
C PHE A 29 18.54 9.18 -35.87
N SER A 30 18.45 10.19 -35.00
CA SER A 30 19.58 10.54 -34.16
C SER A 30 19.81 9.43 -33.13
N PHE A 31 21.06 8.99 -32.96
CA PHE A 31 21.41 7.91 -32.03
C PHE A 31 21.04 8.26 -30.58
N PHE A 32 21.20 9.53 -30.18
CA PHE A 32 20.88 10.02 -28.84
C PHE A 32 19.37 9.97 -28.54
N ASP A 33 18.52 10.27 -29.52
CA ASP A 33 17.07 10.24 -29.33
C ASP A 33 16.55 8.81 -29.12
N LYS A 34 17.14 7.83 -29.83
CA LYS A 34 16.83 6.41 -29.64
C LYS A 34 17.21 5.93 -28.25
N PHE A 35 18.40 6.30 -27.79
CA PHE A 35 18.88 5.92 -26.46
C PHE A 35 17.98 6.49 -25.37
N LYS A 36 17.59 7.77 -25.47
CA LYS A 36 16.70 8.42 -24.50
C LYS A 36 15.32 7.78 -24.45
N ALA A 37 14.74 7.45 -25.60
CA ALA A 37 13.45 6.76 -25.68
C ALA A 37 13.52 5.35 -25.08
N LEU A 38 14.58 4.59 -25.39
CA LEU A 38 14.80 3.25 -24.84
C LEU A 38 14.93 3.29 -23.32
N VAL A 39 15.75 4.20 -22.78
CA VAL A 39 15.93 4.37 -21.34
C VAL A 39 14.63 4.75 -20.66
N GLY A 40 13.82 5.65 -21.26
CA GLY A 40 12.51 6.02 -20.74
C GLY A 40 11.53 4.84 -20.66
N VAL A 41 11.47 4.01 -21.69
CA VAL A 41 10.60 2.81 -21.72
C VAL A 41 11.08 1.78 -20.70
N VAL A 42 12.39 1.53 -20.59
CA VAL A 42 12.95 0.56 -19.64
C VAL A 42 12.74 1.02 -18.20
N LEU A 43 13.01 2.29 -17.89
CA LEU A 43 12.77 2.85 -16.55
C LEU A 43 11.28 2.84 -16.19
N GLY A 44 10.40 3.25 -17.11
CA GLY A 44 8.95 3.17 -16.91
C GLY A 44 8.49 1.73 -16.67
N GLY A 45 9.00 0.78 -17.46
CA GLY A 45 8.70 -0.64 -17.33
C GLY A 45 9.16 -1.22 -16.00
N LEU A 46 10.36 -0.85 -15.52
CA LEU A 46 10.86 -1.27 -14.20
C LEU A 46 10.02 -0.72 -13.05
N LEU A 47 9.63 0.57 -13.11
CA LEU A 47 8.75 1.18 -12.10
C LEU A 47 7.38 0.49 -12.07
N LEU A 48 6.82 0.18 -13.24
CA LEU A 48 5.58 -0.57 -13.34
C LEU A 48 5.75 -2.01 -12.84
N TRP A 49 6.86 -2.68 -13.12
CA TRP A 49 7.09 -4.05 -12.67
C TRP A 49 7.06 -4.17 -11.14
N ILE A 50 7.58 -3.18 -10.43
CA ILE A 50 7.57 -3.17 -8.95
C ILE A 50 6.17 -2.85 -8.40
N THR A 51 5.43 -1.96 -9.06
CA THR A 51 4.12 -1.50 -8.57
C THR A 51 2.96 -2.41 -9.00
N LEU A 52 3.03 -3.04 -10.17
CA LEU A 52 1.93 -3.87 -10.71
C LEU A 52 1.51 -5.07 -9.83
N PRO A 53 2.41 -5.82 -9.17
CA PRO A 53 2.02 -6.92 -8.30
C PRO A 53 1.08 -6.47 -7.19
N SER A 54 1.41 -5.38 -6.49
CA SER A 54 0.56 -4.82 -5.45
C SER A 54 -0.77 -4.29 -6.00
N LEU A 55 -0.75 -3.70 -7.21
CA LEU A 55 -1.97 -3.24 -7.88
C LEU A 55 -2.89 -4.42 -8.21
N LYS A 56 -2.31 -5.54 -8.65
CA LYS A 56 -3.04 -6.77 -8.94
C LYS A 56 -3.78 -7.23 -7.68
N TYR A 57 -3.12 -7.31 -6.53
CA TYR A 57 -3.77 -7.78 -5.30
C TYR A 57 -4.94 -6.87 -4.88
N MET A 58 -4.79 -5.55 -5.02
CA MET A 58 -5.89 -4.61 -4.77
C MET A 58 -7.06 -4.76 -5.76
N ILE A 59 -6.80 -4.86 -7.06
CA ILE A 59 -7.85 -4.93 -8.10
C ILE A 59 -8.61 -6.27 -8.03
N PHE A 60 -7.88 -7.38 -7.88
CA PHE A 60 -8.47 -8.71 -7.80
C PHE A 60 -9.06 -9.04 -6.44
N LYS A 61 -8.97 -8.11 -5.47
CA LYS A 61 -9.44 -8.28 -4.09
C LYS A 61 -8.85 -9.55 -3.45
N GLU A 62 -7.59 -9.82 -3.76
CA GLU A 62 -6.82 -10.89 -3.12
C GLU A 62 -6.29 -10.33 -1.79
N TYR A 63 -7.07 -10.56 -0.73
CA TYR A 63 -6.74 -10.12 0.62
C TYR A 63 -6.37 -11.33 1.50
N ASP A 64 -5.49 -11.08 2.45
CA ASP A 64 -5.20 -11.99 3.57
C ASP A 64 -5.75 -11.38 4.87
N VAL A 65 -6.13 -12.24 5.81
CA VAL A 65 -6.66 -11.82 7.10
C VAL A 65 -5.71 -12.28 8.19
N VAL A 66 -5.00 -11.33 8.77
CA VAL A 66 -4.11 -11.56 9.89
C VAL A 66 -4.94 -11.49 11.17
N LYS A 67 -4.96 -12.59 11.92
CA LYS A 67 -5.74 -12.72 13.17
C LYS A 67 -4.79 -12.98 14.32
N GLY A 68 -4.94 -12.24 15.41
CA GLY A 68 -4.07 -12.43 16.56
C GLY A 68 -4.42 -11.52 17.72
N SER A 69 -3.64 -11.71 18.79
CA SER A 69 -3.58 -10.72 19.85
C SER A 69 -2.98 -9.42 19.28
N CYS A 70 -3.53 -8.28 19.67
CA CYS A 70 -3.06 -6.98 19.22
C CYS A 70 -3.03 -5.97 20.36
N THR A 71 -2.10 -5.04 20.31
CA THR A 71 -2.12 -3.83 21.14
C THR A 71 -2.32 -2.62 20.24
N ILE A 72 -3.19 -1.71 20.69
CA ILE A 72 -3.54 -0.50 19.94
C ILE A 72 -2.90 0.68 20.66
N GLU A 73 -1.94 1.31 19.99
CA GLU A 73 -1.32 2.55 20.44
C GLU A 73 -1.85 3.71 19.60
N ILE A 74 -2.36 4.77 20.23
CA ILE A 74 -2.64 6.01 19.52
C ILE A 74 -1.34 6.82 19.49
N ASP A 75 -0.79 7.01 18.29
CA ASP A 75 0.23 8.02 18.11
C ASP A 75 -0.45 9.38 17.88
N SER A 76 -0.19 10.31 18.80
CA SER A 76 -0.69 11.69 18.76
C SER A 76 0.44 12.69 18.49
N SER A 77 1.45 12.27 17.73
CA SER A 77 2.61 13.08 17.37
C SER A 77 2.32 14.12 16.25
N GLY A 78 1.35 15.02 16.46
CA GLY A 78 1.16 16.21 15.61
C GLY A 78 -0.28 16.53 15.20
N ARG A 79 -0.49 16.77 13.89
CA ARG A 79 -1.72 17.36 13.30
C ARG A 79 -2.82 16.33 12.99
N SER A 80 -2.51 15.04 13.09
CA SER A 80 -3.41 13.90 12.91
C SER A 80 -3.03 12.82 13.93
N SER A 81 -4.03 12.08 14.39
CA SER A 81 -3.83 10.94 15.28
C SER A 81 -4.00 9.65 14.48
N GLU A 82 -3.08 8.71 14.65
CA GLU A 82 -3.08 7.41 13.98
C GLU A 82 -3.18 6.29 15.02
N ALA A 83 -3.91 5.23 14.70
CA ALA A 83 -4.00 4.02 15.51
C ALA A 83 -3.02 2.98 14.98
N ILE A 84 -2.04 2.62 15.80
CA ILE A 84 -1.01 1.61 15.52
C ILE A 84 -1.43 0.30 16.16
N PHE A 85 -1.66 -0.72 15.33
CA PHE A 85 -1.99 -2.08 15.72
C PHE A 85 -0.71 -2.90 15.67
N ARG A 86 -0.21 -3.33 16.82
CA ARG A 86 0.94 -4.25 16.90
C ARG A 86 0.42 -5.65 17.17
N MET A 87 0.80 -6.61 16.33
CA MET A 87 0.46 -8.02 16.50
C MET A 87 1.69 -8.79 16.98
N PRO A 88 1.80 -9.13 18.28
CA PRO A 88 2.97 -9.82 18.82
C PRO A 88 3.17 -11.22 18.22
N ASP A 89 2.07 -11.87 17.81
CA ASP A 89 2.08 -13.22 17.27
C ASP A 89 2.77 -13.31 15.89
N THR A 90 2.68 -12.24 15.08
CA THR A 90 3.27 -12.17 13.73
C THR A 90 4.43 -11.18 13.61
N ASP A 91 4.70 -10.39 14.66
CA ASP A 91 5.63 -9.24 14.66
C ASP A 91 5.27 -8.16 13.61
N GLU A 92 4.00 -8.13 13.21
CA GLU A 92 3.50 -7.17 12.24
C GLU A 92 2.91 -5.93 12.92
N VAL A 93 3.09 -4.78 12.26
CA VAL A 93 2.59 -3.49 12.73
C VAL A 93 1.80 -2.83 11.61
N PHE A 94 0.55 -2.50 11.90
CA PHE A 94 -0.37 -1.85 10.96
C PHE A 94 -0.73 -0.46 11.48
N SER A 95 -0.76 0.55 10.60
CA SER A 95 -1.21 1.90 10.97
C SER A 95 -2.50 2.25 10.26
N PHE A 96 -3.48 2.76 11.02
CA PHE A 96 -4.74 3.26 10.48
C PHE A 96 -4.90 4.73 10.85
N SER A 97 -5.26 5.54 9.86
CA SER A 97 -5.60 6.96 10.08
C SER A 97 -6.97 7.16 10.74
N ASP A 98 -7.80 6.10 10.79
CA ASP A 98 -9.07 6.11 11.50
C ASP A 98 -8.83 5.57 12.91
N ILE A 99 -9.27 6.31 13.92
CA ILE A 99 -9.03 5.98 15.32
C ILE A 99 -10.25 5.22 15.83
N PRO A 100 -10.11 3.96 16.25
CA PRO A 100 -11.22 3.20 16.78
C PRO A 100 -11.70 3.83 18.09
N GLU A 101 -13.01 4.05 18.25
CA GLU A 101 -13.61 4.58 19.49
C GLU A 101 -13.55 3.52 20.60
N LEU A 102 -12.44 3.49 21.35
CA LEU A 102 -12.23 2.58 22.47
C LEU A 102 -12.20 3.37 23.79
N ASP A 103 -12.91 2.87 24.81
CA ASP A 103 -12.97 3.51 26.13
C ASP A 103 -11.64 3.42 26.91
N ALA A 104 -10.71 2.57 26.48
CA ALA A 104 -9.45 2.31 27.16
C ALA A 104 -8.26 2.44 26.21
N TYR A 105 -7.63 3.62 26.21
CA TYR A 105 -6.37 3.86 25.49
C TYR A 105 -5.18 3.71 26.44
N GLY A 106 -4.19 2.88 26.06
CA GLY A 106 -2.98 2.69 26.86
C GLY A 106 -2.02 1.66 26.25
N LYS A 107 -0.73 1.79 26.60
CA LYS A 107 0.41 1.10 25.96
C LYS A 107 0.46 -0.43 26.07
N ALA A 108 -0.60 -1.09 26.56
CA ALA A 108 -0.57 -2.52 26.86
C ALA A 108 -1.94 -3.18 27.02
N ILE A 109 -3.04 -2.60 26.54
CA ILE A 109 -4.34 -3.29 26.63
C ILE A 109 -4.44 -4.30 25.49
N PRO A 110 -4.49 -5.62 25.78
CA PRO A 110 -4.56 -6.64 24.76
C PRO A 110 -5.99 -6.74 24.22
N TYR A 111 -6.13 -6.63 22.91
CA TYR A 111 -7.35 -6.92 22.18
C TYR A 111 -7.14 -8.13 21.27
N TYR A 112 -8.22 -8.63 20.68
CA TYR A 112 -8.13 -9.57 19.58
C TYR A 112 -8.47 -8.83 18.29
N CYS A 113 -7.54 -8.78 17.33
CA CYS A 113 -7.74 -8.07 16.07
C CYS A 113 -7.77 -9.04 14.90
N GLU A 114 -8.64 -8.74 13.93
CA GLU A 114 -8.56 -9.28 12.59
C GLU A 114 -8.27 -8.11 11.64
N VAL A 115 -7.07 -8.09 11.06
CA VAL A 115 -6.64 -7.05 10.13
C VAL A 115 -6.61 -7.65 8.73
N THR A 116 -7.40 -7.06 7.83
CA THR A 116 -7.45 -7.46 6.43
C THR A 116 -6.43 -6.64 5.66
N VAL A 117 -5.48 -7.32 5.04
CA VAL A 117 -4.39 -6.70 4.28
C VAL A 117 -4.36 -7.24 2.85
N SER A 118 -3.67 -6.53 1.96
CA SER A 118 -3.32 -7.12 0.67
C SER A 118 -2.42 -8.34 0.86
N LYS A 119 -2.47 -9.29 -0.08
CA LYS A 119 -1.68 -10.54 -0.01
C LYS A 119 -0.16 -10.34 0.07
N ASP A 120 0.35 -9.19 -0.34
CA ASP A 120 1.75 -8.77 -0.18
C ASP A 120 2.01 -8.02 1.13
N HIS A 121 1.01 -7.90 2.01
CA HIS A 121 1.04 -7.25 3.32
C HIS A 121 1.46 -5.76 3.23
N MET A 122 1.31 -5.15 2.06
CA MET A 122 1.72 -3.77 1.79
C MET A 122 0.61 -2.74 2.00
N PHE A 123 -0.65 -3.17 2.04
CA PHE A 123 -1.80 -2.28 2.13
C PHE A 123 -2.78 -2.80 3.17
N GLU A 124 -3.07 -1.96 4.15
CA GLU A 124 -4.12 -2.17 5.14
C GLU A 124 -5.48 -1.81 4.55
N VAL A 125 -6.40 -2.77 4.53
CA VAL A 125 -7.71 -2.62 3.88
C VAL A 125 -8.80 -2.37 4.91
N ASP A 126 -8.87 -3.23 5.92
CA ASP A 126 -9.91 -3.23 6.94
C ASP A 126 -9.37 -3.79 8.26
N TYR A 127 -10.01 -3.45 9.37
CA TYR A 127 -9.77 -4.08 10.65
C TYR A 127 -11.08 -4.35 11.40
N LYS A 128 -11.04 -5.38 12.23
CA LYS A 128 -12.06 -5.69 13.23
C LYS A 128 -11.39 -5.89 14.56
N ILE A 129 -11.92 -5.22 15.58
CA ILE A 129 -11.44 -5.31 16.95
C ILE A 129 -12.49 -6.04 17.76
N TYR A 130 -12.04 -7.03 18.51
CA TYR A 130 -12.84 -7.84 19.40
C TYR A 130 -12.32 -7.71 20.83
N ASP A 131 -13.24 -7.88 21.78
CA ASP A 131 -12.89 -8.03 23.18
C ASP A 131 -12.04 -9.30 23.38
N ALA A 132 -11.02 -9.20 24.22
CA ALA A 132 -10.09 -10.30 24.44
C ALA A 132 -10.73 -11.49 25.18
N GLU A 133 -11.69 -11.24 26.08
CA GLU A 133 -12.37 -12.25 26.89
C GLU A 133 -13.66 -12.74 26.23
N SER A 134 -14.56 -11.83 25.86
CA SER A 134 -15.89 -12.19 25.34
C SER A 134 -15.88 -12.56 23.86
N LYS A 135 -14.83 -12.19 23.11
CA LYS A 135 -14.75 -12.28 21.64
C LYS A 135 -15.90 -11.55 20.93
N GLU A 136 -16.57 -10.63 21.63
CA GLU A 136 -17.60 -9.78 21.01
C GLU A 136 -16.93 -8.70 20.17
N LEU A 137 -17.55 -8.39 19.02
CA LEU A 137 -17.07 -7.35 18.13
C LEU A 137 -17.27 -5.98 18.81
N ILE A 138 -16.17 -5.25 19.00
CA ILE A 138 -16.21 -3.90 19.56
C ILE A 138 -16.40 -2.89 18.43
N THR A 139 -15.57 -2.98 17.39
CA THR A 139 -15.62 -2.05 16.26
C THR A 139 -15.06 -2.69 14.99
N ASN A 140 -15.45 -2.15 13.85
CA ASN A 140 -14.94 -2.50 12.53
C ASN A 140 -14.83 -1.25 11.65
N LYS A 141 -14.07 -1.36 10.57
CA LYS A 141 -14.01 -0.37 9.49
C LYS A 141 -14.70 -0.89 8.22
#